data_AF-A0A4R3QU04-F1
#
_entry.id   AF-A0A4R3QU04-F1
#
_cell.length_a   1.000
_cell.length_b   1.000
_cell.length_c   1.000
_cell.angle_alpha   90.00
_cell.angle_beta   90.00
_cell.angle_gamma   90.00
#
_symmetry.space_group_name_H-M   'P 1'
#
loop_
_entity.id
_entity.type
_entity.pdbx_description
1 polymer ?
#
loop_
_entity_poly.entity_id
_entity_poly.type
_entity_poly.pdbx_seq_one_letter_code
_entity_poly.pdbx_strand_id
1 'polypeptide(L)'
;MTIEEDLGQIAEQEKVLSFDAFDLTTAWQLGKLLQELATERGLGVAIDVTLQSMPVFYAALPGATPDNVQWVRRKRNMVFRYWKSSYACGLKLQKDGKTVEDNGLSGADYAPHGGSFPINVKGTGCIGAVTVSGLPQRDDHNLVVEALSLILAKDLDTLRLS
;
A
#
# COMPACT_ATOMS: atom_id res chain seq x y z
N MET A 1 -9.23 -15.88 -7.73
CA MET A 1 -8.07 -15.88 -8.63
C MET A 1 -6.96 -16.71 -8.02
N THR A 2 -6.06 -17.23 -8.85
CA THR A 2 -4.82 -17.86 -8.42
C THR A 2 -3.82 -16.82 -7.95
N ILE A 3 -2.83 -17.24 -7.15
CA ILE A 3 -1.74 -16.35 -6.68
C ILE A 3 -0.98 -15.77 -7.88
N GLU A 4 -0.80 -16.55 -8.95
CA GLU A 4 -0.18 -16.14 -10.20
C GLU A 4 -0.91 -14.98 -10.89
N GLU A 5 -2.23 -15.08 -11.00
CA GLU A 5 -3.07 -14.04 -11.61
C GLU A 5 -2.99 -12.75 -10.81
N ASP A 6 -3.11 -12.83 -9.48
CA ASP A 6 -2.97 -11.66 -8.61
C ASP A 6 -1.58 -11.00 -8.72
N LEU A 7 -0.51 -11.81 -8.71
CA LEU A 7 0.84 -11.28 -8.87
C LEU A 7 1.04 -10.58 -10.23
N GLY A 8 0.47 -11.13 -11.31
CA GLY A 8 0.48 -10.49 -12.63
C GLY A 8 -0.26 -9.15 -12.62
N GLN A 9 -1.46 -9.13 -12.02
CA GLN A 9 -2.28 -7.94 -11.93
C GLN A 9 -1.64 -6.85 -11.05
N ILE A 10 -1.07 -7.21 -9.91
CA ILE A 10 -0.35 -6.28 -9.03
C ILE A 10 0.89 -5.72 -9.72
N ALA A 11 1.61 -6.53 -10.50
CA ALA A 11 2.75 -6.03 -11.26
C ALA A 11 2.34 -4.95 -12.29
N GLU A 12 1.17 -5.09 -12.92
CA GLU A 12 0.64 -4.03 -13.80
C GLU A 12 0.20 -2.80 -13.00
N GLN A 13 -0.48 -2.97 -11.85
CA GLN A 13 -0.82 -1.86 -10.94
C GLN A 13 0.43 -1.04 -10.59
N GLU A 14 1.51 -1.70 -10.13
CA GLU A 14 2.76 -1.04 -9.70
C GLU A 14 3.45 -0.29 -10.84
N LYS A 15 3.25 -0.74 -12.08
CA LYS A 15 3.80 -0.11 -13.29
C LYS A 15 2.98 1.11 -13.70
N VAL A 16 1.65 0.99 -13.77
CA VAL A 16 0.79 2.07 -14.29
C VAL A 16 0.46 3.15 -13.27
N LEU A 17 0.47 2.81 -11.97
CA LEU A 17 0.24 3.74 -10.87
C LEU A 17 1.55 4.46 -10.49
N SER A 18 2.14 5.15 -11.47
CA SER A 18 3.35 5.95 -11.34
C SER A 18 3.07 7.42 -11.65
N PHE A 19 3.54 8.30 -10.77
CA PHE A 19 3.38 9.74 -10.87
C PHE A 19 4.40 10.36 -11.84
N ASP A 20 4.00 11.43 -12.52
CA ASP A 20 4.94 12.26 -13.30
C ASP A 20 5.75 13.20 -12.37
N ALA A 21 5.11 13.70 -11.32
CA ALA A 21 5.74 14.45 -10.24
C ALA A 21 5.00 14.18 -8.92
N PHE A 22 5.68 14.27 -7.80
CA PHE A 22 5.08 14.05 -6.48
C PHE A 22 5.73 14.94 -5.43
N ASP A 23 4.94 15.82 -4.84
CA ASP A 23 5.33 16.76 -3.79
C ASP A 23 4.48 16.59 -2.52
N LEU A 24 4.71 17.43 -1.51
CA LEU A 24 3.97 17.37 -0.24
C LEU A 24 2.48 17.69 -0.41
N THR A 25 2.12 18.53 -1.39
CA THR A 25 0.72 18.82 -1.70
C THR A 25 0.02 17.59 -2.28
N THR A 26 0.67 16.89 -3.20
CA THR A 26 0.20 15.61 -3.77
C THR A 26 0.07 14.54 -2.68
N ALA A 27 1.05 14.48 -1.76
CA ALA A 27 1.01 13.56 -0.62
C ALA A 27 -0.21 13.81 0.29
N TRP A 28 -0.48 15.08 0.61
CA TRP A 28 -1.63 15.46 1.40
C TRP A 28 -2.94 15.15 0.69
N GLN A 29 -3.03 15.40 -0.62
CA GLN A 29 -4.22 15.09 -1.43
C GLN A 29 -4.50 13.58 -1.46
N LEU A 30 -3.47 12.75 -1.63
CA LEU A 30 -3.59 11.30 -1.59
C LEU A 30 -4.09 10.82 -0.22
N GLY A 31 -3.49 11.32 0.86
CA GLY A 31 -3.92 10.98 2.22
C GLY A 31 -5.36 11.41 2.51
N LYS A 32 -5.74 12.62 2.10
CA LYS A 32 -7.11 13.13 2.24
C LYS A 32 -8.12 12.30 1.45
N LEU A 33 -7.82 11.96 0.20
CA LEU A 33 -8.68 11.13 -0.63
C LEU A 33 -8.94 9.76 0.03
N LEU A 34 -7.90 9.10 0.54
CA LEU A 34 -8.07 7.85 1.29
C LEU A 34 -8.93 8.02 2.53
N GLN A 35 -8.76 9.14 3.24
CA GLN A 35 -9.54 9.44 4.43
C GLN A 35 -11.03 9.65 4.09
N GLU A 36 -11.32 10.35 3.00
CA GLU A 36 -12.67 10.59 2.49
C GLU A 36 -13.35 9.27 2.10
N LEU A 37 -12.71 8.47 1.24
CA LEU A 37 -13.19 7.15 0.82
C LEU A 37 -13.49 6.22 2.01
N ALA A 38 -12.58 6.17 2.98
CA ALA A 38 -12.75 5.34 4.17
C ALA A 38 -13.87 5.86 5.09
N THR A 39 -14.01 7.17 5.23
CA THR A 39 -15.06 7.80 6.05
C THR A 39 -16.44 7.57 5.42
N GLU A 40 -16.58 7.79 4.11
CA GLU A 40 -17.83 7.56 3.37
C GLU A 40 -18.33 6.12 3.50
N ARG A 41 -17.40 5.16 3.63
CA ARG A 41 -17.68 3.73 3.78
C ARG A 41 -17.71 3.25 5.23
N GLY A 42 -17.49 4.13 6.21
CA GLY A 42 -17.47 3.78 7.63
C GLY A 42 -16.36 2.78 8.02
N LEU A 43 -15.19 2.86 7.38
CA LEU A 43 -14.08 1.92 7.57
C LEU A 43 -13.16 2.33 8.72
N GLY A 44 -12.92 1.41 9.66
CA GLY A 44 -12.00 1.60 10.79
C GLY A 44 -10.54 1.35 10.41
N VAL A 45 -9.93 2.28 9.70
CA VAL A 45 -8.55 2.14 9.19
C VAL A 45 -7.60 3.23 9.71
N ALA A 46 -6.31 2.89 9.75
CA ALA A 46 -5.23 3.86 9.80
C ALA A 46 -4.65 4.06 8.39
N ILE A 47 -4.32 5.30 8.06
CA ILE A 47 -3.78 5.74 6.77
C ILE A 47 -2.45 6.45 7.03
N ASP A 48 -1.44 6.15 6.22
CA ASP A 48 -0.11 6.74 6.26
C ASP A 48 0.39 7.04 4.85
N VAL A 49 0.99 8.22 4.67
CA VAL A 49 1.81 8.54 3.50
C VAL A 49 3.18 8.94 4.03
N THR A 50 4.21 8.20 3.63
CA THR A 50 5.59 8.43 4.06
C THR A 50 6.50 8.59 2.85
N LEU A 51 7.27 9.67 2.79
CA LEU A 51 8.37 9.86 1.83
C LEU A 51 9.68 9.48 2.51
N GLN A 52 10.25 8.33 2.13
CA GLN A 52 11.40 7.70 2.80
C GLN A 52 11.26 7.65 4.33
N SER A 53 11.99 8.49 5.06
CA SER A 53 11.97 8.54 6.53
C SER A 53 10.97 9.54 7.11
N MET A 54 10.26 10.29 6.27
CA MET A 54 9.40 11.40 6.68
C MET A 54 7.91 11.06 6.48
N PRO A 55 7.15 10.82 7.56
CA PRO A 55 5.69 10.79 7.49
C PRO A 55 5.19 12.17 7.08
N VAL A 56 4.37 12.22 6.03
CA VAL A 56 3.82 13.46 5.48
C VAL A 56 2.30 13.52 5.60
N PHE A 57 1.66 12.39 5.92
CA PHE A 57 0.26 12.29 6.29
C PHE A 57 0.05 11.10 7.22
N TYR A 58 -0.76 11.28 8.27
CA TYR A 58 -1.27 10.18 9.08
C TYR A 58 -2.70 10.49 9.54
N ALA A 59 -3.60 9.51 9.44
CA ALA A 59 -4.94 9.59 9.99
C ALA A 59 -5.36 8.24 10.57
N ALA A 60 -5.91 8.24 11.78
CA ALA A 60 -6.63 7.09 12.34
C ALA A 60 -8.13 7.42 12.36
N LEU A 61 -8.94 6.55 11.76
CA LEU A 61 -10.40 6.73 11.71
C LEU A 61 -11.11 5.96 12.84
N PRO A 62 -12.36 6.35 13.19
CA PRO A 62 -13.15 5.62 14.18
C PRO A 62 -13.18 4.12 13.88
N GLY A 63 -12.81 3.30 14.87
CA GLY A 63 -12.66 1.85 14.73
C GLY A 63 -11.21 1.37 14.56
N ALA A 64 -10.27 2.25 14.18
CA ALA A 64 -8.85 1.95 14.24
C ALA A 64 -8.37 1.84 15.70
N THR A 65 -7.30 1.08 15.91
CA THR A 65 -6.69 0.82 17.23
C THR A 65 -5.21 1.21 17.25
N PRO A 66 -4.58 1.33 18.43
CA PRO A 66 -3.13 1.59 18.51
C PRO A 66 -2.25 0.56 17.79
N ASP A 67 -2.71 -0.69 17.62
CA ASP A 67 -1.97 -1.73 16.90
C ASP A 67 -1.80 -1.41 15.41
N ASN A 68 -2.75 -0.66 14.82
CA ASN A 68 -2.68 -0.28 13.41
C ASN A 68 -1.41 0.52 13.08
N VAL A 69 -0.84 1.28 14.03
CA VAL A 69 0.43 2.01 13.84
C VAL A 69 1.58 1.04 13.56
N GLN A 70 1.62 -0.10 14.27
CA GLN A 70 2.66 -1.11 14.08
C GLN A 70 2.49 -1.85 12.75
N TRP A 71 1.25 -2.16 12.37
CA TRP A 71 0.95 -2.73 11.06
C TRP A 71 1.36 -1.79 9.92
N VAL A 72 1.00 -0.52 9.99
CA VAL A 72 1.40 0.50 9.02
C VAL A 72 2.92 0.51 8.85
N ARG A 73 3.67 0.60 9.96
CA ARG A 73 5.14 0.57 9.95
C ARG A 73 5.68 -0.69 9.26
N ARG A 74 5.19 -1.86 9.66
CA ARG A 74 5.69 -3.17 9.19
C ARG A 74 5.37 -3.43 7.71
N LYS A 75 4.18 -3.03 7.23
CA LYS A 75 3.80 -3.13 5.81
C LYS A 75 4.64 -2.16 4.96
N ARG A 76 4.79 -0.91 5.41
CA ARG A 76 5.63 0.11 4.75
C ARG A 76 7.08 -0.34 4.61
N ASN A 77 7.64 -0.99 5.63
CA ASN A 77 9.00 -1.51 5.58
C ASN A 77 9.21 -2.54 4.46
N MET A 78 8.17 -3.31 4.08
CA MET A 78 8.25 -4.18 2.89
C MET A 78 8.45 -3.36 1.62
N VAL A 79 7.69 -2.27 1.46
CA VAL A 79 7.79 -1.38 0.30
C VAL A 79 9.16 -0.73 0.23
N PHE A 80 9.68 -0.21 1.35
CA PHE A 80 11.01 0.40 1.37
C PHE A 80 12.15 -0.60 1.13
N ARG A 81 11.97 -1.87 1.51
CA ARG A 81 12.96 -2.91 1.28
C ARG A 81 12.99 -3.41 -0.15
N TYR A 82 11.82 -3.59 -0.77
CA TYR A 82 11.69 -4.30 -2.05
C TYR A 82 11.20 -3.43 -3.21
N TRP A 83 10.78 -2.19 -2.96
CA TRP A 83 10.09 -1.32 -3.93
C TRP A 83 8.89 -1.99 -4.60
N LYS A 84 8.23 -2.85 -3.83
CA LYS A 84 7.06 -3.65 -4.21
C LYS A 84 6.00 -3.50 -3.16
N SER A 85 4.74 -3.57 -3.58
CA SER A 85 3.61 -3.56 -2.65
C SER A 85 3.77 -4.69 -1.63
N SER A 86 3.34 -4.43 -0.39
CA SER A 86 3.43 -5.42 0.68
C SER A 86 2.60 -6.67 0.36
N TYR A 87 1.53 -6.54 -0.46
CA TYR A 87 0.73 -7.66 -0.90
C TYR A 87 1.46 -8.54 -1.92
N ALA A 88 2.12 -7.95 -2.93
CA ALA A 88 2.93 -8.72 -3.88
C ALA A 88 4.02 -9.53 -3.16
N CYS A 89 4.66 -8.93 -2.15
CA CYS A 89 5.65 -9.63 -1.33
C CYS A 89 5.03 -10.83 -0.59
N GLY A 90 3.85 -10.66 0.02
CA GLY A 90 3.12 -11.73 0.69
C GLY A 90 2.73 -12.89 -0.22
N LEU A 91 2.14 -12.57 -1.36
CA LEU A 91 1.74 -13.55 -2.36
C LEU A 91 2.96 -14.31 -2.92
N LYS A 92 4.08 -13.62 -3.13
CA LYS A 92 5.33 -14.26 -3.59
C LYS A 92 5.88 -15.23 -2.54
N LEU A 93 5.93 -14.81 -1.27
CA LEU A 93 6.35 -15.67 -0.16
C LEU A 93 5.43 -16.89 -0.03
N GLN A 94 4.12 -16.68 -0.09
CA GLN A 94 3.12 -17.76 -0.03
C GLN A 94 3.31 -18.76 -1.17
N LYS A 95 3.48 -18.28 -2.40
CA LYS A 95 3.75 -19.12 -3.57
C LYS A 95 5.01 -19.96 -3.41
N ASP A 96 6.05 -19.38 -2.81
CA ASP A 96 7.33 -20.04 -2.62
C ASP A 96 7.38 -20.92 -1.34
N GLY A 97 6.29 -20.93 -0.54
CA GLY A 97 6.24 -21.65 0.73
C GLY A 97 7.19 -21.09 1.80
N LYS A 98 7.45 -19.77 1.77
CA LYS A 98 8.42 -19.07 2.62
C LYS A 98 7.77 -18.06 3.56
N THR A 99 8.54 -17.64 4.56
CA THR A 99 8.23 -16.49 5.41
C THR A 99 9.23 -15.35 5.20
N VAL A 100 9.06 -14.24 5.91
CA VAL A 100 10.00 -13.12 5.84
C VAL A 100 11.36 -13.47 6.47
N GLU A 101 11.36 -14.39 7.44
CA GLU A 101 12.55 -14.89 8.13
C GLU A 101 13.47 -15.68 7.18
N ASP A 102 12.92 -16.40 6.21
CA ASP A 102 13.71 -17.08 5.16
C ASP A 102 14.52 -16.10 4.29
N ASN A 103 14.11 -14.83 4.27
CA ASN A 103 14.81 -13.73 3.61
C ASN A 103 15.67 -12.89 4.59
N GLY A 104 15.88 -13.37 5.83
CA GLY A 104 16.67 -12.69 6.85
C GLY A 104 15.99 -11.48 7.48
N LEU A 105 14.66 -11.36 7.35
CA LEU A 105 13.88 -10.27 7.94
C LEU A 105 13.20 -10.71 9.24
N SER A 106 13.00 -9.77 10.16
CA SER A 106 12.24 -10.01 11.38
C SER A 106 10.75 -9.73 11.16
N GLY A 107 9.87 -10.69 11.47
CA GLY A 107 8.43 -10.47 11.50
C GLY A 107 7.99 -9.31 12.41
N ALA A 108 8.79 -8.90 13.40
CA ALA A 108 8.51 -7.73 14.23
C ALA A 108 8.61 -6.40 13.46
N ASP A 109 9.42 -6.36 12.40
CA ASP A 109 9.69 -5.16 11.61
C ASP A 109 9.09 -5.22 10.21
N TYR A 110 8.71 -6.41 9.74
CA TYR A 110 8.23 -6.64 8.38
C TYR A 110 6.92 -7.43 8.39
N ALA A 111 5.92 -6.94 7.67
CA ALA A 111 4.64 -7.60 7.51
C ALA A 111 4.30 -7.70 6.01
N PRO A 112 4.36 -8.91 5.41
CA PRO A 112 4.10 -9.10 3.99
C PRO A 112 2.59 -9.23 3.73
N HIS A 113 1.80 -8.29 4.26
CA HIS A 113 0.34 -8.29 4.15
C HIS A 113 -0.09 -7.07 3.35
N GLY A 114 -1.14 -7.20 2.54
CA GLY A 114 -1.64 -6.11 1.71
C GLY A 114 -2.02 -4.84 2.48
N GLY A 115 -1.91 -3.71 1.77
CA GLY A 115 -2.20 -2.39 2.30
C GLY A 115 -1.08 -1.38 2.20
N SER A 116 0.16 -1.73 1.83
CA SER A 116 1.20 -0.74 1.53
C SER A 116 1.64 -0.83 0.08
N PHE A 117 1.75 0.32 -0.58
CA PHE A 117 2.01 0.43 -2.02
C PHE A 117 3.10 1.49 -2.30
N PRO A 118 4.05 1.23 -3.23
CA PRO A 118 5.11 2.18 -3.56
C PRO A 118 4.57 3.44 -4.24
N ILE A 119 5.08 4.60 -3.80
CA ILE A 119 4.90 5.87 -4.50
C ILE A 119 6.07 6.00 -5.49
N ASN A 120 5.80 5.69 -6.75
CA ASN A 120 6.77 5.75 -7.83
C ASN A 120 6.67 7.06 -8.60
N VAL A 121 7.81 7.69 -8.89
CA VAL A 121 7.91 8.83 -9.81
C VAL A 121 8.67 8.39 -11.07
N LYS A 122 8.12 8.66 -12.25
CA LYS A 122 8.73 8.28 -13.53
C LYS A 122 10.13 8.88 -13.66
N GLY A 123 11.10 8.06 -14.04
CA GLY A 123 12.52 8.45 -14.13
C GLY A 123 13.28 8.49 -12.81
N THR A 124 12.60 8.43 -11.66
CA THR A 124 13.22 8.48 -10.32
C THR A 124 13.12 7.14 -9.57
N GLY A 125 11.99 6.45 -9.70
CA GLY A 125 11.71 5.22 -8.95
C GLY A 125 10.88 5.47 -7.69
N CYS A 126 10.98 4.55 -6.73
CA CYS A 126 10.20 4.58 -5.48
C CYS A 126 10.73 5.64 -4.52
N ILE A 127 9.93 6.66 -4.23
CA ILE A 127 10.28 7.76 -3.33
C ILE A 127 9.62 7.65 -1.95
N GLY A 128 8.63 6.77 -1.81
CA GLY A 128 7.80 6.69 -0.62
C GLY A 128 6.82 5.53 -0.68
N ALA A 129 5.92 5.49 0.29
CA ALA A 129 4.85 4.51 0.36
C ALA A 129 3.57 5.16 0.87
N VAL A 130 2.45 4.69 0.34
CA VAL A 130 1.11 4.94 0.89
C VAL A 130 0.61 3.64 1.52
N THR A 131 0.08 3.73 2.74
CA THR A 131 -0.27 2.56 3.54
C THR A 131 -1.64 2.72 4.20
N VAL A 132 -2.45 1.68 4.12
CA VAL A 132 -3.70 1.47 4.83
C VAL A 132 -3.58 0.23 5.71
N SER A 133 -4.15 0.30 6.91
CA SER A 133 -4.29 -0.85 7.79
C SER A 133 -5.60 -0.83 8.56
N GLY A 134 -6.39 -1.89 8.44
CA GLY A 134 -7.56 -2.13 9.28
C GLY A 134 -8.59 -3.08 8.67
N LEU A 135 -8.46 -3.40 7.38
CA LEU A 135 -9.34 -4.31 6.65
C LEU A 135 -8.64 -5.66 6.41
N PRO A 136 -9.35 -6.67 5.88
CA PRO A 136 -8.69 -7.82 5.26
C PRO A 136 -7.65 -7.37 4.24
N GLN A 137 -6.52 -8.06 4.16
CA GLN A 137 -5.33 -7.58 3.43
C GLN A 137 -5.57 -7.22 1.95
N ARG A 138 -6.48 -7.93 1.26
CA ARG A 138 -6.85 -7.65 -0.13
C ARG A 138 -7.64 -6.34 -0.22
N ASP A 139 -8.50 -6.07 0.76
CA ASP A 139 -9.32 -4.85 0.81
C ASP A 139 -8.46 -3.64 1.19
N ASP A 140 -7.53 -3.79 2.13
CA ASP A 140 -6.52 -2.76 2.42
C ASP A 140 -5.73 -2.42 1.15
N HIS A 141 -5.28 -3.42 0.39
CA HIS A 141 -4.57 -3.22 -0.88
C HIS A 141 -5.45 -2.54 -1.94
N ASN A 142 -6.68 -3.03 -2.13
CA ASN A 142 -7.62 -2.48 -3.11
C ASN A 142 -8.02 -1.04 -2.79
N LEU A 143 -8.14 -0.65 -1.51
CA LEU A 143 -8.44 0.74 -1.13
C LEU A 143 -7.30 1.69 -1.53
N VAL A 144 -6.05 1.25 -1.37
CA VAL A 144 -4.88 2.02 -1.82
C VAL A 144 -4.83 2.12 -3.35
N VAL A 145 -5.05 1.01 -4.05
CA VAL A 145 -5.11 0.98 -5.53
C VAL A 145 -6.22 1.89 -6.05
N GLU A 146 -7.37 1.91 -5.40
CA GLU A 146 -8.48 2.79 -5.73
C GLU A 146 -8.10 4.27 -5.61
N ALA A 147 -7.56 4.69 -4.47
CA ALA A 147 -7.16 6.08 -4.27
C ALA A 147 -6.06 6.51 -5.28
N LEU A 148 -5.09 5.63 -5.54
CA LEU A 148 -4.06 5.86 -6.55
C LEU A 148 -4.64 5.93 -7.97
N SER A 149 -5.64 5.10 -8.29
CA SER A 149 -6.29 5.12 -9.60
C SER A 149 -7.04 6.43 -9.80
N LEU A 150 -7.78 6.89 -8.79
CA LEU A 150 -8.51 8.15 -8.83
C LEU A 150 -7.57 9.35 -8.99
N ILE A 151 -6.52 9.46 -8.17
CA ILE A 151 -5.60 10.61 -8.22
C ILE A 151 -4.77 10.66 -9.52
N LEU A 152 -4.51 9.50 -10.13
CA LEU A 152 -3.77 9.36 -11.40
C LEU A 152 -4.68 9.28 -12.63
N ALA A 153 -6.00 9.43 -12.47
CA ALA A 153 -7.01 9.28 -13.51
C ALA A 153 -6.87 7.97 -14.32
N LYS A 154 -6.68 6.85 -13.61
CA LYS A 154 -6.66 5.49 -14.17
C LYS A 154 -8.01 4.80 -13.99
N ASP A 155 -8.31 3.90 -14.90
CA ASP A 155 -9.52 3.09 -14.85
C ASP A 155 -9.39 2.00 -13.76
N LEU A 156 -10.15 2.18 -12.67
CA LEU A 156 -10.13 1.27 -11.52
C LEU A 156 -10.62 -0.14 -11.88
N ASP A 157 -11.58 -0.27 -12.79
CA ASP A 157 -12.17 -1.58 -13.12
C ASP A 157 -11.14 -2.50 -13.78
N THR A 158 -10.16 -1.91 -14.47
CA THR A 158 -9.03 -2.65 -15.05
C THR A 158 -7.93 -3.00 -14.06
N LEU A 159 -7.93 -2.36 -12.88
CA LEU A 159 -6.83 -2.46 -11.90
C LEU A 159 -7.22 -3.21 -10.63
N ARG A 160 -8.47 -3.14 -10.18
CA ARG A 160 -8.91 -3.75 -8.93
C ARG A 160 -8.71 -5.27 -8.94
N LEU A 161 -8.28 -5.82 -7.81
CA LEU A 161 -8.26 -7.27 -7.61
C LEU A 161 -9.68 -7.76 -7.24
N SER A 162 -10.16 -8.79 -7.95
CA SER A 162 -11.44 -9.47 -7.64
C SER A 162 -11.39 -10.38 -6.42
#